data_AF-A0A9X1VTS0-F1
#
_entry.id   AF-A0A9X1VTS0-F1
#
_cell.length_a   1.000
_cell.length_b   1.000
_cell.length_c   1.000
_cell.angle_alpha   90.00
_cell.angle_beta   90.00
_cell.angle_gamma   90.00
#
_symmetry.space_group_name_H-M   'P 1'
#
loop_
_entity.id
_entity.type
_entity.pdbx_description
1 polymer ?
#
loop_
_entity_poly.entity_id
_entity_poly.type
_entity_poly.pdbx_seq_one_letter_code
_entity_poly.pdbx_strand_id
1 'polypeptide(L)'
;MQFTDRDSSSIADIQAAWESILNSDVFGKSPRMRRLFNFLMEHLVSGDVRGVSEYAIGMEVFDRKAADYNTAEDPIARVQVGRLRARLKAYYASLPSPADIEILIPLGSYVPIIRRPKSAGSEEEAESRLSVYEIKCIAHCALGMCFTQGLREELVHQLFSVFGGDVTVQAAAASGGEGVESTKSISTAIRHRLEGSVRIDDERIRTSVRLVDVSRGHVAWSSQFDRNIFFAIAQQEELALSICSELKRFLLPAVACK
;
A
#
# COMPACT_ATOMS: atom_id res chain seq x y z
N MET A 1 -35.13 -22.80 -17.32
CA MET A 1 -35.07 -22.44 -15.88
C MET A 1 -33.66 -22.73 -15.41
N GLN A 2 -32.87 -21.86 -14.79
CA GLN A 2 -32.82 -20.40 -14.68
C GLN A 2 -31.43 -20.13 -14.03
N PHE A 3 -30.65 -19.22 -14.63
CA PHE A 3 -29.48 -18.48 -14.10
C PHE A 3 -28.29 -19.22 -13.45
N THR A 4 -27.08 -19.01 -14.01
CA THR A 4 -25.99 -18.27 -13.32
C THR A 4 -24.94 -17.82 -14.34
N ASP A 5 -24.99 -16.54 -14.65
CA ASP A 5 -24.03 -15.72 -15.39
C ASP A 5 -23.09 -15.10 -14.34
N ARG A 6 -21.80 -15.46 -14.28
CA ARG A 6 -20.90 -14.94 -13.22
C ARG A 6 -19.40 -14.84 -13.51
N ASP A 7 -18.95 -14.93 -14.76
CA ASP A 7 -17.51 -14.78 -15.10
C ASP A 7 -17.22 -13.71 -16.17
N SER A 8 -18.17 -12.85 -16.48
CA SER A 8 -18.03 -11.76 -17.47
C SER A 8 -17.74 -10.38 -16.83
N SER A 9 -17.73 -10.25 -15.50
CA SER A 9 -17.75 -8.97 -14.76
C SER A 9 -16.41 -8.56 -14.11
N SER A 10 -15.27 -8.61 -14.80
CA SER A 10 -14.03 -8.04 -14.21
C SER A 10 -13.20 -7.13 -15.10
N ILE A 11 -13.25 -7.27 -16.43
CA ILE A 11 -12.68 -6.29 -17.38
C ILE A 11 -13.74 -5.26 -17.79
N ALA A 12 -14.98 -5.71 -18.00
CA ALA A 12 -16.10 -4.85 -18.38
C ALA A 12 -16.35 -3.73 -17.35
N ASP A 13 -16.33 -4.06 -16.04
CA ASP A 13 -16.48 -3.07 -14.99
C ASP A 13 -15.33 -2.05 -14.98
N ILE A 14 -14.08 -2.51 -15.19
CA ILE A 14 -12.89 -1.64 -15.26
C ILE A 14 -13.00 -0.71 -16.46
N GLN A 15 -13.45 -1.22 -17.61
CA GLN A 15 -13.71 -0.44 -18.82
C GLN A 15 -14.81 0.60 -18.58
N ALA A 16 -15.91 0.23 -17.94
CA ALA A 16 -16.99 1.16 -17.60
C ALA A 16 -16.51 2.28 -16.67
N ALA A 17 -15.70 1.95 -15.65
CA ALA A 17 -15.10 2.96 -14.76
C ALA A 17 -14.11 3.87 -15.50
N TRP A 18 -13.27 3.30 -16.38
CA TRP A 18 -12.34 4.05 -17.23
C TRP A 18 -13.09 5.04 -18.13
N GLU A 19 -14.12 4.59 -18.83
CA GLU A 19 -14.95 5.44 -19.70
C GLU A 19 -15.65 6.55 -18.90
N SER A 20 -16.21 6.22 -17.74
CA SER A 20 -16.86 7.20 -16.86
C SER A 20 -15.90 8.31 -16.41
N ILE A 21 -14.66 7.97 -16.06
CA ILE A 21 -13.63 8.95 -15.71
C ILE A 21 -13.30 9.83 -16.91
N LEU A 22 -13.08 9.25 -18.09
CA LEU A 22 -12.75 10.01 -19.31
C LEU A 22 -13.85 10.98 -19.74
N ASN A 23 -15.12 10.62 -19.48
CA ASN A 23 -16.29 11.42 -19.82
C ASN A 23 -16.67 12.43 -18.73
N SER A 24 -16.01 12.39 -17.56
CA SER A 24 -16.24 13.35 -16.48
C SER A 24 -15.74 14.75 -16.82
N ASP A 25 -16.37 15.78 -16.26
CA ASP A 25 -15.95 17.18 -16.43
C ASP A 25 -14.52 17.47 -15.95
N VAL A 26 -14.01 16.64 -15.02
CA VAL A 26 -12.66 16.75 -14.44
C VAL A 26 -11.58 16.35 -15.46
N PHE A 27 -11.89 15.43 -16.38
CA PHE A 27 -10.95 14.88 -17.35
C PHE A 27 -11.25 15.27 -18.80
N GLY A 28 -12.52 15.50 -19.13
CA GLY A 28 -12.99 15.73 -20.49
C GLY A 28 -12.31 16.92 -21.20
N LYS A 29 -11.91 17.95 -20.45
CA LYS A 29 -11.33 19.20 -20.97
C LYS A 29 -9.82 19.15 -21.28
N SER A 30 -9.12 18.04 -21.00
CA SER A 30 -7.65 17.99 -21.06
C SER A 30 -7.11 16.81 -21.90
N PRO A 31 -6.79 17.03 -23.19
CA PRO A 31 -6.31 15.97 -24.10
C PRO A 31 -5.07 15.25 -23.58
N ARG A 32 -4.09 15.99 -23.04
CA ARG A 32 -2.86 15.42 -22.47
C ARG A 32 -3.12 14.51 -21.27
N MET A 33 -4.07 14.86 -20.40
CA MET A 33 -4.40 14.04 -19.23
C MET A 33 -5.12 12.76 -19.64
N ARG A 34 -5.99 12.85 -20.66
CA ARG A 34 -6.66 11.67 -21.24
C ARG A 34 -5.66 10.71 -21.86
N ARG A 35 -4.69 11.22 -22.63
CA ARG A 35 -3.62 10.40 -23.22
C ARG A 35 -2.80 9.69 -22.14
N LEU A 36 -2.42 10.40 -21.08
CA LEU A 36 -1.70 9.80 -19.94
C LEU A 36 -2.53 8.71 -19.25
N PHE A 37 -3.79 9.00 -18.93
CA PHE A 37 -4.64 8.04 -18.25
C PHE A 37 -4.90 6.79 -19.11
N ASN A 38 -5.16 6.96 -20.40
CA ASN A 38 -5.33 5.85 -21.34
C ASN A 38 -4.09 4.98 -21.41
N PHE A 39 -2.91 5.56 -21.59
CA PHE A 39 -1.65 4.82 -21.61
C PHE A 39 -1.52 3.92 -20.37
N LEU A 40 -1.77 4.47 -19.17
CA LEU A 40 -1.67 3.69 -17.95
C LEU A 40 -2.72 2.56 -17.84
N MET A 41 -3.95 2.81 -18.30
CA MET A 41 -5.02 1.82 -18.27
C MET A 41 -4.85 0.72 -19.33
N GLU A 42 -4.36 1.07 -20.51
CA GLU A 42 -4.02 0.12 -21.58
C GLU A 42 -2.96 -0.87 -21.12
N HIS A 43 -1.88 -0.37 -20.49
CA HIS A 43 -0.84 -1.21 -19.90
C HIS A 43 -1.33 -2.05 -18.71
N LEU A 44 -2.27 -1.53 -17.93
CA LEU A 44 -2.88 -2.29 -16.83
C LEU A 44 -3.72 -3.47 -17.35
N VAL A 45 -4.57 -3.23 -18.35
CA VAL A 45 -5.48 -4.25 -18.92
C VAL A 45 -4.71 -5.26 -19.78
N SER A 46 -3.64 -4.85 -20.46
CA SER A 46 -2.76 -5.75 -21.22
C SER A 46 -1.87 -6.62 -20.33
N GLY A 47 -1.76 -6.29 -19.04
CA GLY A 47 -0.88 -6.97 -18.09
C GLY A 47 0.60 -6.61 -18.24
N ASP A 48 0.96 -5.70 -19.15
CA ASP A 48 2.33 -5.22 -19.33
C ASP A 48 2.66 -4.08 -18.36
N VAL A 49 2.81 -4.47 -17.09
CA VAL A 49 3.15 -3.55 -16.00
C VAL A 49 4.61 -3.09 -16.08
N ARG A 50 5.49 -3.85 -16.76
CA ARG A 50 6.93 -3.54 -16.87
C ARG A 50 7.20 -2.38 -17.84
N GLY A 51 6.29 -2.13 -18.79
CA GLY A 51 6.34 -0.98 -19.69
C GLY A 51 6.03 0.37 -19.02
N VAL A 52 5.50 0.38 -17.80
CA VAL A 52 5.03 1.61 -17.14
C VAL A 52 6.14 2.24 -16.29
N SER A 53 7.05 2.96 -16.96
CA SER A 53 8.16 3.71 -16.32
C SER A 53 8.08 5.22 -16.60
N GLU A 54 8.78 6.03 -15.80
CA GLU A 54 8.88 7.48 -16.04
C GLU A 54 9.41 7.78 -17.45
N TYR A 55 10.40 6.99 -17.89
CA TYR A 55 10.99 7.08 -19.22
C TYR A 55 9.98 6.80 -20.33
N ALA A 56 9.25 5.67 -20.24
CA ALA A 56 8.24 5.27 -21.22
C ALA A 56 7.11 6.30 -21.32
N ILE A 57 6.62 6.81 -20.18
CA ILE A 57 5.59 7.85 -20.15
C ILE A 57 6.09 9.12 -20.86
N GLY A 58 7.31 9.56 -20.59
CA GLY A 58 7.88 10.72 -21.26
C GLY A 58 7.93 10.57 -22.78
N MET A 59 8.33 9.40 -23.28
CA MET A 59 8.41 9.16 -24.72
C MET A 59 7.03 8.96 -25.37
N GLU A 60 6.22 8.05 -24.83
CA GLU A 60 5.01 7.57 -25.51
C GLU A 60 3.79 8.48 -25.28
N VAL A 61 3.75 9.21 -24.16
CA VAL A 61 2.65 10.13 -23.83
C VAL A 61 3.02 11.58 -24.13
N PHE A 62 4.28 11.97 -23.86
CA PHE A 62 4.75 13.34 -24.01
C PHE A 62 5.68 13.59 -25.20
N ASP A 63 5.81 12.60 -26.09
CA ASP A 63 6.56 12.67 -27.36
C ASP A 63 8.01 13.14 -27.18
N ARG A 64 8.62 12.77 -26.04
CA ARG A 64 10.03 13.06 -25.79
C ARG A 64 10.91 12.13 -26.62
N LYS A 65 11.97 12.70 -27.21
CA LYS A 65 12.91 11.94 -28.03
C LYS A 65 13.87 11.16 -27.13
N ALA A 66 14.06 9.87 -27.42
CA ALA A 66 14.96 9.00 -26.68
C ALA A 66 16.39 9.55 -26.52
N ALA A 67 16.88 10.27 -27.55
CA ALA A 67 18.23 10.84 -27.58
C ALA A 67 18.44 11.98 -26.56
N ASP A 68 17.38 12.70 -26.20
CA ASP A 68 17.47 13.95 -25.42
C ASP A 68 16.70 13.86 -24.09
N TYR A 69 16.01 12.75 -23.82
CA TYR A 69 15.12 12.64 -22.67
C TYR A 69 15.82 12.06 -21.43
N ASN A 70 16.07 12.93 -20.45
CA ASN A 70 16.56 12.56 -19.14
C ASN A 70 15.49 12.81 -18.06
N THR A 71 15.02 11.73 -17.42
CA THR A 71 14.02 11.78 -16.34
C THR A 71 14.45 12.60 -15.11
N ALA A 72 15.76 12.73 -14.86
CA ALA A 72 16.27 13.55 -13.76
C ALA A 72 16.07 15.06 -14.02
N GLU A 73 16.24 15.48 -15.27
CA GLU A 73 16.20 16.89 -15.68
C GLU A 73 14.81 17.34 -16.14
N ASP A 74 14.04 16.45 -16.78
CA ASP A 74 12.68 16.75 -17.22
C ASP A 74 11.62 16.02 -16.37
N PRO A 75 11.00 16.71 -15.40
CA PRO A 75 10.03 16.14 -14.48
C PRO A 75 8.62 15.95 -15.08
N ILE A 76 8.44 16.08 -16.39
CA ILE A 76 7.12 16.10 -17.02
C ILE A 76 6.25 14.89 -16.62
N ALA A 77 6.81 13.67 -16.63
CA ALA A 77 6.08 12.46 -16.30
C ALA A 77 5.67 12.45 -14.81
N ARG A 78 6.59 12.62 -13.86
CA ARG A 78 6.25 12.69 -12.42
C ARG A 78 5.28 13.82 -12.08
N VAL A 79 5.40 14.99 -12.70
CA VAL A 79 4.50 16.14 -12.47
C VAL A 79 3.09 15.85 -13.00
N GLN A 80 2.97 15.33 -14.23
CA GLN A 80 1.65 15.07 -14.80
C GLN A 80 0.95 13.89 -14.12
N VAL A 81 1.68 12.87 -13.68
CA VAL A 81 1.12 11.77 -12.88
C VAL A 81 0.69 12.26 -11.49
N GLY A 82 1.43 13.20 -10.88
CA GLY A 82 0.98 13.89 -9.66
C GLY A 82 -0.35 14.62 -9.85
N ARG A 83 -0.51 15.35 -10.97
CA ARG A 83 -1.77 16.02 -11.34
C ARG A 83 -2.90 15.03 -11.64
N LEU A 84 -2.58 13.90 -12.27
CA LEU A 84 -3.52 12.81 -12.53
C LEU A 84 -4.09 12.25 -11.22
N ARG A 85 -3.24 11.96 -10.23
CA ARG A 85 -3.67 11.53 -8.89
C ARG A 85 -4.63 12.53 -8.25
N ALA A 86 -4.31 13.81 -8.29
CA ALA A 86 -5.16 14.86 -7.72
C ALA A 86 -6.53 14.94 -8.42
N ARG A 87 -6.57 14.75 -9.74
CA ARG A 87 -7.83 14.71 -10.51
C ARG A 87 -8.65 13.46 -10.25
N LEU A 88 -8.03 12.29 -10.15
CA LEU A 88 -8.73 11.05 -9.76
C LEU A 88 -9.37 11.22 -8.38
N LYS A 89 -8.63 11.77 -7.41
CA LYS A 89 -9.16 12.08 -6.07
C LYS A 89 -10.35 13.05 -6.13
N ALA A 90 -10.25 14.11 -6.92
CA ALA A 90 -11.34 15.09 -7.08
C ALA A 90 -12.58 14.48 -7.76
N TYR A 91 -12.37 13.62 -8.77
CA TYR A 91 -13.45 12.91 -9.45
C TYR A 91 -14.21 12.00 -8.47
N TYR A 92 -13.53 11.11 -7.76
CA TYR A 92 -14.19 10.18 -6.83
C TYR A 92 -14.85 10.90 -5.65
N ALA A 93 -14.29 12.02 -5.18
CA ALA A 93 -14.91 12.85 -4.16
C ALA A 93 -16.16 13.61 -4.64
N SER A 94 -16.34 13.76 -5.96
CA SER A 94 -17.51 14.45 -6.55
C SER A 94 -18.69 13.52 -6.84
N LEU A 95 -18.51 12.20 -6.71
CA LEU A 95 -19.59 11.24 -6.98
C LEU A 95 -20.64 11.27 -5.85
N PRO A 96 -21.93 11.15 -6.18
CA PRO A 96 -23.03 11.18 -5.20
C PRO A 96 -23.06 9.93 -4.29
N SER A 97 -22.44 8.84 -4.73
CA SER A 97 -22.28 7.60 -3.98
C SER A 97 -20.89 7.00 -4.24
N PRO A 98 -20.38 6.12 -3.36
CA PRO A 98 -19.15 5.39 -3.62
C PRO A 98 -19.24 4.65 -4.96
N ALA A 99 -18.22 4.78 -5.81
CA ALA A 99 -18.15 4.01 -7.04
C ALA A 99 -17.89 2.54 -6.73
N ASP A 100 -18.45 1.63 -7.53
CA ASP A 100 -18.15 0.19 -7.42
C ASP A 100 -16.68 -0.13 -7.73
N ILE A 101 -16.04 0.71 -8.55
CA ILE A 101 -14.61 0.64 -8.89
C ILE A 101 -13.95 1.99 -8.71
N GLU A 102 -12.80 1.94 -8.02
CA GLU A 102 -11.90 3.05 -7.82
C GLU A 102 -10.52 2.76 -8.41
N ILE A 103 -10.02 3.68 -9.22
CA ILE A 103 -8.72 3.60 -9.88
C ILE A 103 -7.76 4.55 -9.16
N LEU A 104 -6.68 3.99 -8.62
CA LEU A 104 -5.69 4.71 -7.80
C LEU A 104 -4.31 4.57 -8.40
N ILE A 105 -3.45 5.58 -8.22
CA ILE A 105 -2.04 5.51 -8.63
C ILE A 105 -1.19 5.81 -7.38
N PRO A 106 -0.48 4.82 -6.80
CA PRO A 106 0.31 5.02 -5.59
C PRO A 106 1.42 6.06 -5.75
N LEU A 107 1.85 6.67 -4.65
CA LEU A 107 3.03 7.54 -4.63
C LEU A 107 4.28 6.73 -5.01
N GLY A 108 5.17 7.32 -5.81
CA GLY A 108 6.38 6.64 -6.30
C GLY A 108 6.14 5.56 -7.36
N SER A 109 4.89 5.20 -7.64
CA SER A 109 4.51 4.25 -8.70
C SER A 109 3.80 4.96 -9.85
N TYR A 110 3.99 4.43 -11.06
CA TYR A 110 3.25 4.85 -12.24
C TYR A 110 2.14 3.87 -12.62
N VAL A 111 2.09 2.70 -11.97
CA VAL A 111 1.14 1.62 -12.25
C VAL A 111 -0.16 1.87 -11.51
N PRO A 112 -1.33 1.95 -12.19
CA PRO A 112 -2.61 2.06 -11.51
C PRO A 112 -3.00 0.75 -10.82
N ILE A 113 -3.78 0.88 -9.75
CA ILE A 113 -4.39 -0.24 -9.03
C ILE A 113 -5.90 -0.08 -9.02
N ILE A 114 -6.61 -1.20 -9.11
CA ILE A 114 -8.07 -1.25 -9.05
C ILE A 114 -8.49 -1.63 -7.63
N ARG A 115 -9.30 -0.78 -7.01
CA ARG A 115 -9.96 -1.03 -5.72
C ARG A 115 -11.46 -1.13 -5.97
N ARG A 116 -12.14 -2.06 -5.29
CA ARG A 116 -13.61 -2.05 -5.20
C ARG A 116 -14.00 -1.57 -3.81
N PRO A 117 -14.49 -0.32 -3.65
CA PRO A 117 -15.07 0.13 -2.39
C PRO A 117 -16.24 -0.80 -2.03
N LYS A 118 -16.24 -1.35 -0.81
CA LYS A 118 -17.35 -2.18 -0.36
C LYS A 118 -18.60 -1.28 -0.29
N SER A 119 -19.69 -1.69 -0.95
CA SER A 119 -20.94 -0.93 -0.97
C SER A 119 -21.41 -0.65 0.47
N ALA A 120 -21.69 0.61 0.78
CA ALA A 120 -22.20 1.04 2.08
C ALA A 120 -23.58 0.39 2.34
N GLY A 121 -23.58 -0.77 2.99
CA GLY A 121 -24.79 -1.56 3.22
C GLY A 121 -24.61 -2.89 3.95
N SER A 122 -23.43 -3.19 4.49
CA SER A 122 -23.23 -4.32 5.40
C SER A 122 -22.47 -3.83 6.63
N GLU A 123 -23.16 -3.74 7.76
CA GLU A 123 -22.67 -3.42 9.10
C GLU A 123 -21.73 -4.51 9.68
N GLU A 124 -20.91 -5.14 8.82
CA GLU A 124 -19.80 -6.05 9.17
C GLU A 124 -18.44 -5.32 9.06
N GLU A 125 -18.42 -3.99 9.23
CA GLU A 125 -17.22 -3.15 9.19
C GLU A 125 -16.75 -2.77 10.59
N ALA A 126 -16.09 -3.74 11.25
CA ALA A 126 -15.03 -3.44 12.22
C ALA A 126 -13.74 -4.26 11.98
N GLU A 127 -13.65 -5.12 10.94
CA GLU A 127 -12.83 -6.32 11.06
C GLU A 127 -11.69 -6.51 10.02
N SER A 128 -10.83 -5.51 9.79
CA SER A 128 -9.44 -5.77 9.33
C SER A 128 -8.47 -4.61 9.57
N ARG A 129 -8.65 -3.82 10.64
CA ARG A 129 -7.61 -2.83 10.95
C ARG A 129 -6.40 -3.54 11.55
N LEU A 130 -5.27 -3.40 10.88
CA LEU A 130 -3.96 -3.89 11.31
C LEU A 130 -3.33 -2.81 12.18
N SER A 131 -2.96 -3.13 13.42
CA SER A 131 -2.13 -2.22 14.21
C SER A 131 -0.68 -2.67 14.21
N VAL A 132 0.25 -1.74 13.96
CA VAL A 132 1.67 -1.98 14.23
C VAL A 132 1.93 -1.56 15.67
N TYR A 133 2.29 -2.54 16.49
CA TYR A 133 2.69 -2.36 17.88
C TYR A 133 4.22 -2.33 17.99
N GLU A 134 4.73 -2.54 19.20
CA GLU A 134 6.15 -2.47 19.49
C GLU A 134 6.95 -3.58 18.80
N ILE A 135 8.01 -3.16 18.08
CA ILE A 135 9.12 -4.02 17.66
C ILE A 135 10.27 -3.78 18.64
N LYS A 136 10.45 -4.70 19.59
CA LYS A 136 11.41 -4.53 20.69
C LYS A 136 12.85 -4.75 20.22
N CYS A 137 13.74 -3.84 20.57
CA CYS A 137 15.17 -4.11 20.44
C CYS A 137 15.63 -4.95 21.66
N ILE A 138 16.21 -6.12 21.39
CA ILE A 138 16.87 -6.97 22.38
C ILE A 138 18.35 -7.02 22.01
N ALA A 139 18.99 -5.86 22.11
CA ALA A 139 20.42 -5.68 21.90
C ALA A 139 20.94 -4.64 22.90
N HIS A 140 22.19 -4.82 23.33
CA HIS A 140 22.83 -3.93 24.31
C HIS A 140 23.66 -2.81 23.64
N CYS A 141 23.44 -2.53 22.34
CA CYS A 141 24.20 -1.54 21.59
C CYS A 141 23.29 -0.46 20.98
N ALA A 142 23.78 0.79 20.97
CA ALA A 142 23.04 1.96 20.47
C ALA A 142 22.67 1.81 18.98
N LEU A 143 23.58 1.25 18.17
CA LEU A 143 23.32 1.00 16.75
C LEU A 143 22.15 0.04 16.54
N GLY A 144 22.02 -1.00 17.37
CA GLY A 144 20.90 -1.93 17.31
C GLY A 144 19.55 -1.27 17.65
N MET A 145 19.54 -0.36 18.62
CA MET A 145 18.33 0.41 18.96
C MET A 145 17.91 1.34 17.83
N CYS A 146 18.83 2.12 17.26
CA CYS A 146 18.56 2.98 16.10
C CYS A 146 18.10 2.16 14.89
N PHE A 147 18.72 1.01 14.66
CA PHE A 147 18.34 0.11 13.57
C PHE A 147 16.92 -0.43 13.75
N THR A 148 16.57 -0.85 14.97
CA THR A 148 15.22 -1.36 15.29
C THR A 148 14.15 -0.28 15.12
N GLN A 149 14.46 0.96 15.54
CA GLN A 149 13.59 2.10 15.33
C GLN A 149 13.38 2.40 13.83
N GLY A 150 14.46 2.44 13.04
CA GLY A 150 14.38 2.62 11.59
C GLY A 150 13.58 1.51 10.90
N LEU A 151 13.80 0.25 11.28
CA LEU A 151 13.03 -0.88 10.78
C LEU A 151 11.53 -0.75 11.10
N ARG A 152 11.17 -0.25 12.29
CA ARG A 152 9.77 0.00 12.65
C ARG A 152 9.15 1.07 11.75
N GLU A 153 9.85 2.17 11.49
CA GLU A 153 9.34 3.23 10.61
C GLU A 153 9.13 2.72 9.19
N GLU A 154 10.08 1.92 8.69
CA GLU A 154 10.00 1.30 7.38
C GLU A 154 8.86 0.27 7.29
N LEU A 155 8.65 -0.55 8.32
CA LEU A 155 7.50 -1.45 8.40
C LEU A 155 6.17 -0.71 8.35
N VAL A 156 6.04 0.38 9.12
CA VAL A 156 4.82 1.21 9.09
C VAL A 156 4.60 1.78 7.69
N HIS A 157 5.65 2.33 7.07
CA HIS A 157 5.58 2.89 5.73
C HIS A 157 5.11 1.86 4.70
N GLN A 158 5.76 0.69 4.65
CA GLN A 158 5.46 -0.34 3.66
C GLN A 158 4.11 -1.02 3.91
N LEU A 159 3.74 -1.27 5.17
CA LEU A 159 2.41 -1.82 5.49
C LEU A 159 1.31 -0.83 5.09
N PHE A 160 1.48 0.47 5.35
CA PHE A 160 0.53 1.48 4.91
C PHE A 160 0.44 1.54 3.38
N SER A 161 1.56 1.37 2.67
CA SER A 161 1.57 1.29 1.20
C SER A 161 0.77 0.09 0.67
N VAL A 162 0.79 -1.05 1.36
CA VAL A 162 0.12 -2.29 0.93
C VAL A 162 -1.36 -2.35 1.36
N PHE A 163 -1.66 -1.98 2.61
CA PHE A 163 -2.99 -2.13 3.22
C PHE A 163 -3.76 -0.81 3.35
N GLY A 164 -3.15 0.33 3.02
CA GLY A 164 -3.80 1.64 3.01
C GLY A 164 -4.24 2.11 4.41
N GLY A 165 -5.41 2.77 4.46
CA GLY A 165 -5.99 3.37 5.67
C GLY A 165 -6.41 2.38 6.77
N ASP A 166 -6.30 1.08 6.51
CA ASP A 166 -6.59 0.02 7.48
C ASP A 166 -5.41 -0.20 8.46
N VAL A 167 -4.25 0.39 8.20
CA VAL A 167 -3.10 0.35 9.12
C VAL A 167 -3.20 1.48 10.13
N THR A 168 -3.13 1.13 11.41
CA THR A 168 -3.01 2.06 12.54
C THR A 168 -1.69 1.84 13.26
N VAL A 169 -1.08 2.89 13.80
CA VAL A 169 0.14 2.77 14.59
C VAL A 169 -0.22 2.96 16.05
N GLN A 170 0.12 1.99 16.90
CA GLN A 170 -0.02 2.13 18.34
C GLN A 170 1.34 2.46 18.96
N ALA A 171 1.39 3.50 19.78
CA ALA A 171 2.54 3.77 20.62
C ALA A 171 2.63 2.71 21.73
N ALA A 172 3.84 2.29 22.07
CA ALA A 172 4.06 1.44 23.23
C ALA A 172 3.60 2.22 24.48
N ALA A 173 2.82 1.58 25.35
CA ALA A 173 2.55 2.14 26.67
C ALA A 173 3.90 2.20 27.39
N ALA A 174 4.37 3.41 27.69
CA ALA A 174 5.58 3.59 28.47
C ALA A 174 5.41 2.84 29.79
N SER A 175 6.15 1.75 29.96
CA SER A 175 6.23 1.04 31.22
C SER A 175 7.06 1.89 32.19
N GLY A 176 6.39 2.76 32.95
CA GLY A 176 6.92 3.45 34.12
C GLY A 176 6.90 4.98 34.02
N GLY A 177 6.00 5.61 34.77
CA GLY A 177 5.98 7.06 35.03
C GLY A 177 4.57 7.60 35.18
N GLU A 178 4.17 7.92 36.41
CA GLU A 178 2.87 8.49 36.76
C GLU A 178 2.62 9.85 36.06
N GLY A 179 1.37 10.04 35.61
CA GLY A 179 0.80 11.37 35.35
C GLY A 179 1.10 11.98 33.99
N VAL A 180 0.17 11.83 33.04
CA VAL A 180 -0.65 12.92 32.46
C VAL A 180 -1.65 12.28 31.49
N GLU A 181 -2.90 12.66 31.65
CA GLU A 181 -4.07 12.12 31.00
C GLU A 181 -4.16 12.41 29.50
N SER A 182 -4.96 11.56 28.83
CA SER A 182 -5.68 11.78 27.57
C SER A 182 -5.00 11.42 26.25
N THR A 183 -4.94 10.11 26.00
CA THR A 183 -5.38 9.57 24.69
C THR A 183 -6.68 8.81 24.88
N LYS A 184 -7.78 9.55 25.04
CA LYS A 184 -9.13 8.98 24.93
C LYS A 184 -9.35 8.53 23.48
N SER A 185 -9.93 7.33 23.35
CA SER A 185 -10.58 6.76 22.17
C SER A 185 -9.73 6.35 20.95
N ILE A 186 -9.02 5.21 21.08
CA ILE A 186 -8.93 4.21 19.99
C ILE A 186 -9.25 2.83 20.57
N SER A 187 -10.46 2.67 21.11
CA SER A 187 -11.15 1.38 21.19
C SER A 187 -12.28 1.51 20.17
N THR A 188 -12.39 0.72 19.10
CA THR A 188 -12.93 -0.66 19.17
C THR A 188 -12.84 -1.44 17.84
N ALA A 189 -11.90 -1.18 16.92
CA ALA A 189 -11.93 -1.84 15.59
C ALA A 189 -10.58 -2.42 15.09
N ILE A 190 -9.65 -2.79 15.98
CA ILE A 190 -8.40 -3.48 15.57
C ILE A 190 -8.62 -4.99 15.63
N ARG A 191 -8.45 -5.68 14.49
CA ARG A 191 -8.56 -7.14 14.42
C ARG A 191 -7.22 -7.82 14.63
N HIS A 192 -6.18 -7.28 14.02
CA HIS A 192 -4.85 -7.87 14.04
C HIS A 192 -3.82 -6.87 14.57
N ARG A 193 -2.94 -7.32 15.45
CA ARG A 193 -1.81 -6.56 15.96
C ARG A 193 -0.50 -7.21 15.53
N LEU A 194 0.35 -6.45 14.85
CA LEU A 194 1.70 -6.84 14.50
C LEU A 194 2.65 -6.45 15.64
N GLU A 195 3.38 -7.40 16.18
CA GLU A 195 4.37 -7.18 17.23
C GLU A 195 5.60 -8.05 16.99
N GLY A 196 6.75 -7.67 17.56
CA GLY A 196 7.99 -8.38 17.27
C GLY A 196 9.17 -7.98 18.12
N SER A 197 10.31 -8.56 17.80
CA SER A 197 11.59 -8.22 18.41
C SER A 197 12.74 -8.38 17.42
N VAL A 198 13.70 -7.47 17.49
CA VAL A 198 15.00 -7.57 16.81
C VAL A 198 16.03 -7.98 17.85
N ARG A 199 16.70 -9.11 17.63
CA ARG A 199 17.83 -9.60 18.42
C ARG A 199 19.09 -9.46 17.59
N ILE A 200 20.17 -9.06 18.24
CA ILE A 200 21.45 -8.85 17.57
C ILE A 200 22.52 -9.52 18.42
N ASP A 201 23.22 -10.48 17.84
CA ASP A 201 24.44 -11.06 18.38
C ASP A 201 25.66 -10.58 17.56
N ASP A 202 26.81 -11.24 17.65
CA ASP A 202 28.02 -10.84 16.92
C ASP A 202 28.03 -11.30 15.45
N GLU A 203 27.13 -12.22 15.06
CA GLU A 203 27.11 -12.82 13.72
C GLU A 203 25.91 -12.37 12.89
N ARG A 204 24.76 -12.13 13.52
CA ARG A 204 23.50 -11.87 12.81
C ARG A 204 22.53 -10.96 13.56
N ILE A 205 21.65 -10.37 12.77
CA ILE A 205 20.39 -9.74 13.19
C ILE A 205 19.28 -10.74 12.94
N ARG A 206 18.53 -11.08 14.00
CA ARG A 206 17.32 -11.90 13.94
C ARG A 206 16.10 -11.07 14.27
N THR A 207 15.24 -10.87 13.29
CA THR A 207 13.95 -10.21 13.46
C THR A 207 12.85 -11.26 13.56
N SER A 208 12.17 -11.32 14.71
CA SER A 208 11.00 -12.17 14.93
C SER A 208 9.75 -11.31 14.92
N VAL A 209 8.78 -11.64 14.08
CA VAL A 209 7.52 -10.90 13.96
C VAL A 209 6.35 -11.86 14.11
N ARG A 210 5.26 -11.38 14.74
CA ARG A 210 4.01 -12.13 14.86
C ARG A 210 2.82 -11.22 14.69
N LEU A 211 1.78 -11.80 14.12
CA LEU A 211 0.46 -11.22 13.98
C LEU A 211 -0.46 -11.87 15.03
N VAL A 212 -1.05 -11.06 15.89
CA VAL A 212 -1.95 -11.49 16.96
C VAL A 212 -3.37 -11.09 16.60
N ASP A 213 -4.31 -12.04 16.63
CA ASP A 213 -5.74 -11.73 16.61
C ASP A 213 -6.11 -11.12 17.97
N VAL A 214 -6.46 -9.83 17.97
CA VAL A 214 -6.73 -9.07 19.21
C VAL A 214 -8.01 -9.56 19.89
N SER A 215 -8.99 -10.01 19.11
CA SER A 215 -10.28 -10.48 19.64
C SER A 215 -10.14 -11.83 20.36
N ARG A 216 -9.23 -12.68 19.87
CA ARG A 216 -9.02 -14.03 20.40
C ARG A 216 -7.75 -14.20 21.23
N GLY A 217 -6.87 -13.21 21.23
CA GLY A 217 -5.62 -13.19 22.00
C GLY A 217 -4.55 -14.18 21.55
N HIS A 218 -4.67 -14.78 20.36
CA HIS A 218 -3.74 -15.79 19.87
C HIS A 218 -2.92 -15.31 18.67
N VAL A 219 -1.77 -15.97 18.47
CA VAL A 219 -0.91 -15.74 17.32
C VAL A 219 -1.54 -16.36 16.07
N ALA A 220 -1.97 -15.52 15.14
CA ALA A 220 -2.50 -15.94 13.84
C ALA A 220 -1.38 -16.31 12.86
N TRP A 221 -0.23 -15.63 12.97
CA TRP A 221 0.94 -15.85 12.12
C TRP A 221 2.23 -15.44 12.84
N SER A 222 3.35 -16.11 12.56
CA SER A 222 4.67 -15.68 13.00
C SER A 222 5.76 -16.13 12.03
N SER A 223 6.79 -15.31 11.87
CA SER A 223 7.96 -15.62 11.05
C SER A 223 9.24 -15.02 11.65
N GLN A 224 10.38 -15.55 11.22
CA GLN A 224 11.71 -15.14 11.66
C GLN A 224 12.59 -14.85 10.44
N PHE A 225 13.30 -13.74 10.48
CA PHE A 225 14.17 -13.26 9.42
C PHE A 225 15.57 -13.06 9.97
N ASP A 226 16.52 -13.83 9.46
CA ASP A 226 17.94 -13.71 9.78
C ASP A 226 18.67 -12.94 8.68
N ARG A 227 19.54 -12.03 9.08
CA ARG A 227 20.46 -11.29 8.20
C ARG A 227 21.82 -11.13 8.86
N ASN A 228 22.87 -11.01 8.05
CA ASN A 228 24.19 -10.61 8.55
C ASN A 228 24.11 -9.19 9.13
N ILE A 229 24.96 -8.86 10.10
CA ILE A 229 24.94 -7.55 10.75
C ILE A 229 25.43 -6.47 9.80
N PHE A 230 24.49 -5.68 9.28
CA PHE A 230 24.80 -4.54 8.45
C PHE A 230 23.82 -3.40 8.72
N PHE A 231 24.18 -2.47 9.60
CA PHE A 231 23.32 -1.37 10.06
C PHE A 231 23.08 -0.26 9.00
N ALA A 232 22.76 -0.65 7.76
CA ALA A 232 22.43 0.25 6.68
C ALA A 232 20.92 0.35 6.49
N ILE A 233 20.48 1.49 5.97
CA ILE A 233 19.08 1.76 5.60
C ILE A 233 18.56 0.70 4.61
N ALA A 234 19.37 0.34 3.61
CA ALA A 234 19.00 -0.70 2.64
C ALA A 234 18.65 -2.05 3.30
N GLN A 235 19.30 -2.41 4.41
CA GLN A 235 18.97 -3.64 5.13
C GLN A 235 17.64 -3.51 5.90
N GLN A 236 17.29 -2.31 6.38
CA GLN A 236 15.98 -2.05 7.00
C GLN A 236 14.86 -2.17 5.97
N GLU A 237 15.04 -1.56 4.79
CA GLU A 237 14.11 -1.62 3.64
C GLU A 237 13.87 -3.07 3.17
N GLU A 238 14.94 -3.84 3.00
CA GLU A 238 14.88 -5.24 2.56
C GLU A 238 14.18 -6.15 3.59
N LEU A 239 14.50 -5.97 4.87
CA LEU A 239 13.87 -6.72 5.96
C LEU A 239 12.37 -6.39 6.07
N ALA A 240 12.03 -5.10 6.04
CA ALA A 240 10.63 -4.66 6.07
C ALA A 240 9.85 -5.22 4.88
N LEU A 241 10.45 -5.23 3.68
CA LEU A 241 9.83 -5.75 2.46
C LEU A 241 9.60 -7.26 2.52
N SER A 242 10.56 -7.99 3.09
CA SER A 242 10.41 -9.43 3.34
C SER A 242 9.25 -9.71 4.29
N ILE A 243 9.16 -8.98 5.40
CA ILE A 243 8.07 -9.11 6.40
C ILE A 243 6.72 -8.76 5.77
N CYS A 244 6.62 -7.63 5.08
CA CYS A 244 5.38 -7.17 4.43
C CYS A 244 4.92 -8.16 3.35
N SER A 245 5.85 -8.73 2.59
CA SER A 245 5.52 -9.70 1.54
C SER A 245 4.92 -10.99 2.12
N GLU A 246 5.45 -11.51 3.23
CA GLU A 246 4.88 -12.68 3.90
C GLU A 246 3.52 -12.36 4.54
N LEU A 247 3.41 -11.23 5.23
CA LEU A 247 2.15 -10.78 5.81
C LEU A 247 1.06 -10.59 4.76
N LYS A 248 1.41 -10.03 3.60
CA LYS A 248 0.49 -9.88 2.47
C LYS A 248 -0.04 -11.22 2.00
N ARG A 249 0.81 -12.25 1.86
CA ARG A 249 0.39 -13.60 1.46
C ARG A 249 -0.52 -14.24 2.48
N PHE A 250 -0.31 -13.97 3.77
CA PHE A 250 -1.13 -14.51 4.84
C PHE A 250 -2.49 -13.80 4.93
N LEU A 251 -2.50 -12.47 4.92
CA LEU A 251 -3.70 -11.64 5.08
C LEU A 251 -4.57 -11.57 3.82
N LEU A 252 -3.96 -11.72 2.64
CA LEU A 252 -4.64 -11.73 1.35
C LEU A 252 -4.39 -13.11 0.70
N PRO A 253 -5.11 -14.17 1.13
CA PRO A 253 -4.97 -15.48 0.48
C PRO A 253 -5.31 -15.34 -1.01
N ALA A 254 -4.48 -15.96 -1.85
CA ALA A 254 -4.71 -16.00 -3.29
C ALA A 254 -6.12 -16.52 -3.55
N VAL A 255 -6.90 -15.77 -4.35
CA VAL A 255 -8.21 -16.20 -4.83
C VAL A 255 -8.02 -17.58 -5.46
N ALA A 256 -8.56 -18.62 -4.81
CA ALA A 256 -8.42 -19.99 -5.26
C ALA A 256 -9.14 -20.14 -6.60
N CYS A 257 -8.36 -20.30 -7.67
CA CYS A 257 -8.84 -20.62 -9.01
C CYS A 257 -9.50 -22.00 -8.97
N LYS A 258 -10.81 -22.06 -9.22
CA LYS A 258 -11.58 -23.27 -9.52
C LYS A 258 -12.65 -22.95 -10.54
#